data_AF-A0A534P1Y3-F1
#
_entry.id   AF-A0A534P1Y3-F1
#
_cell.length_a   1.000
_cell.length_b   1.000
_cell.length_c   1.000
_cell.angle_alpha   90.00
_cell.angle_beta   90.00
_cell.angle_gamma   90.00
#
_symmetry.space_group_name_H-M   'P 1'
#
loop_
_entity.id
_entity.type
_entity.pdbx_description
1 polymer ?
#
loop_
_entity_poly.entity_id
_entity_poly.type
_entity_poly.pdbx_seq_one_letter_code
_entity_poly.pdbx_strand_id
1 'polypeptide(L)'
;MLSMLAQSPHGRTYRAEGPTGMVALKEMVFALVPTAQQLDAFEREARLLRSVSHPQIPRLIDSFREGDGPSLRLSVRSSRRSSAS
;
A
#
# COMPACT_ATOMS: atom_id res chain seq x y z
N MET A 1 -1.44 13.91 -9.19
CA MET A 1 0.03 14.10 -8.97
C MET A 1 0.57 13.02 -8.02
N LEU A 2 1.75 12.42 -8.29
CA LEU A 2 2.39 11.40 -7.43
C LEU A 2 3.55 12.02 -6.64
N SER A 3 3.59 11.83 -5.31
CA SER A 3 4.70 12.30 -4.46
C SER A 3 5.09 11.24 -3.43
N MET A 4 6.39 10.95 -3.31
CA MET A 4 6.89 10.00 -2.31
C MET A 4 6.72 10.56 -0.90
N LEU A 5 6.15 9.76 0.00
CA LEU A 5 5.97 10.05 1.42
C LEU A 5 7.04 9.38 2.28
N ALA A 6 7.42 8.16 1.92
CA ALA A 6 8.41 7.38 2.65
C ALA A 6 9.08 6.35 1.73
N GLN A 7 10.29 5.94 2.11
CA GLN A 7 11.04 4.88 1.47
C GLN A 7 11.55 3.91 2.51
N SER A 8 11.43 2.61 2.22
CA SER A 8 12.02 1.52 2.99
C SER A 8 12.97 0.71 2.10
N PRO A 9 13.79 -0.20 2.66
CA PRO A 9 14.73 -0.99 1.86
C PRO A 9 14.10 -1.83 0.74
N HIS A 10 12.81 -2.18 0.84
CA HIS A 10 12.13 -3.03 -0.14
C HIS A 10 10.84 -2.41 -0.69
N GLY A 11 10.62 -1.11 -0.44
CA GLY A 11 9.35 -0.50 -0.77
C GLY A 11 9.33 1.01 -0.68
N ARG A 12 8.23 1.57 -1.16
CA ARG A 12 7.99 3.01 -1.19
C ARG A 12 6.54 3.26 -0.84
N THR A 13 6.29 4.36 -0.16
CA THR A 13 4.94 4.86 0.07
C THR A 13 4.79 6.19 -0.62
N TYR A 14 3.73 6.35 -1.38
CA TYR A 14 3.42 7.57 -2.11
C TYR A 14 2.08 8.12 -1.67
N ARG A 15 1.94 9.44 -1.79
CA ARG A 15 0.66 10.11 -1.91
C ARG A 15 0.32 10.15 -3.40
N ALA A 16 -0.82 9.59 -3.76
CA ALA A 16 -1.31 9.53 -5.12
C ALA A 16 -2.75 10.05 -5.20
N GLU A 17 -3.15 10.44 -6.39
CA GLU A 17 -4.53 10.78 -6.71
C GLU A 17 -5.23 9.50 -7.19
N GLY A 18 -6.28 9.09 -6.49
CA GLY A 18 -7.13 7.95 -6.85
C GLY A 18 -8.47 8.41 -7.41
N PRO A 19 -9.31 7.47 -7.89
CA PRO A 19 -10.58 7.80 -8.55
C PRO A 19 -11.57 8.59 -7.67
N THR A 20 -11.47 8.44 -6.35
CA THR A 20 -12.38 9.05 -5.37
C THR A 20 -11.68 10.06 -4.45
N GLY A 21 -10.43 10.42 -4.76
CA GLY A 21 -9.64 11.37 -3.98
C GLY A 21 -8.24 10.87 -3.65
N MET A 22 -7.59 11.54 -2.70
CA MET A 22 -6.20 11.25 -2.35
C MET A 22 -6.05 9.92 -1.60
N VAL A 23 -5.04 9.15 -2.01
CA VAL A 23 -4.72 7.85 -1.45
C VAL A 23 -3.26 7.76 -1.05
N ALA A 24 -2.98 6.92 -0.06
CA ALA A 24 -1.64 6.41 0.20
C ALA A 24 -1.47 5.10 -0.58
N LEU A 25 -0.44 5.04 -1.43
CA LEU A 25 -0.06 3.87 -2.20
C LEU A 25 1.26 3.33 -1.63
N LYS A 26 1.21 2.16 -1.01
CA LYS A 26 2.40 1.47 -0.51
C LYS A 26 2.77 0.35 -1.49
N GLU A 27 4.01 0.33 -1.94
CA GLU A 27 4.51 -0.64 -2.91
C GLU A 27 5.70 -1.41 -2.35
N MET A 28 5.75 -2.71 -2.64
CA MET A 28 6.94 -3.56 -2.53
C MET A 28 7.50 -3.83 -3.92
N VAL A 29 8.81 -3.68 -4.10
CA VAL A 29 9.48 -3.81 -5.40
C VAL A 29 10.38 -5.05 -5.40
N PHE A 30 10.15 -5.98 -6.35
CA PHE A 30 10.87 -7.26 -6.39
C PHE A 30 12.31 -7.15 -6.90
N ALA A 31 12.67 -6.08 -7.59
CA ALA A 31 14.07 -5.78 -7.93
C ALA A 31 15.00 -5.69 -6.70
N LEU A 32 14.45 -5.45 -5.51
CA LEU A 32 15.18 -5.40 -4.23
C LEU A 32 15.15 -6.75 -3.48
N VAL A 33 14.79 -7.82 -4.20
CA VAL A 33 14.78 -9.23 -3.78
C VAL A 33 14.26 -9.40 -2.34
N PRO A 34 12.97 -9.08 -2.09
CA PRO A 34 12.40 -9.23 -0.76
C PRO A 34 12.44 -10.70 -0.32
N THR A 35 12.68 -10.93 0.97
CA THR A 35 12.59 -12.27 1.55
C THR A 35 11.14 -12.75 1.63
N ALA A 36 10.92 -14.06 1.72
CA ALA A 36 9.60 -14.63 1.94
C ALA A 36 8.90 -14.03 3.17
N GLN A 37 9.64 -13.82 4.26
CA GLN A 37 9.11 -13.19 5.48
C GLN A 37 8.62 -11.75 5.24
N GLN A 38 9.32 -10.98 4.40
CA GLN A 38 8.93 -9.62 4.07
C GLN A 38 7.67 -9.60 3.21
N LEU A 39 7.60 -10.50 2.23
CA LEU A 39 6.40 -10.72 1.42
C LEU A 39 5.19 -11.08 2.31
N ASP A 40 5.35 -12.06 3.19
CA ASP A 40 4.30 -12.48 4.13
C ASP A 40 3.85 -11.34 5.05
N ALA A 41 4.79 -10.53 5.53
CA ALA A 41 4.49 -9.37 6.37
C ALA A 41 3.67 -8.32 5.61
N PHE A 42 4.01 -8.07 4.35
CA PHE A 42 3.28 -7.14 3.49
C PHE A 42 1.85 -7.62 3.21
N GLU A 43 1.68 -8.90 2.86
CA GLU A 43 0.35 -9.46 2.64
C GLU A 43 -0.49 -9.51 3.92
N ARG A 44 0.14 -9.77 5.08
CA ARG A 44 -0.53 -9.73 6.39
C ARG A 44 -1.06 -8.33 6.70
N GLU A 45 -0.28 -7.28 6.41
CA GLU A 45 -0.72 -5.90 6.60
C GLU A 45 -1.96 -5.59 5.76
N ALA A 46 -1.99 -6.00 4.49
CA ALA A 46 -3.17 -5.83 3.64
C ALA A 46 -4.38 -6.59 4.19
N ARG A 47 -4.21 -7.83 4.65
CA ARG A 47 -5.28 -8.62 5.29
C ARG A 47 -5.80 -7.96 6.57
N LEU A 48 -4.91 -7.47 7.42
CA LEU A 48 -5.28 -6.79 8.66
C LEU A 48 -6.04 -5.48 8.39
N LEU A 49 -5.57 -4.66 7.44
CA LEU A 49 -6.25 -3.42 7.08
C LEU A 49 -7.63 -3.66 6.45
N ARG A 50 -7.87 -4.82 5.80
CA ARG A 50 -9.21 -5.22 5.35
C ARG A 50 -10.16 -5.49 6.49
N SER A 51 -9.68 -6.10 7.58
CA SER A 51 -10.54 -6.50 8.71
C SER A 51 -10.85 -5.35 9.67
N VAL A 52 -10.14 -4.21 9.57
CA VAL A 52 -10.28 -3.10 10.51
C VAL A 52 -11.20 -2.01 9.94
N SER A 53 -12.27 -1.70 10.69
CA SER A 53 -13.15 -0.56 10.41
C SER A 53 -13.20 0.38 11.61
N HIS A 54 -12.30 1.35 11.63
CA HIS A 54 -12.19 2.34 12.71
C HIS A 54 -11.91 3.73 12.15
N PRO A 55 -12.57 4.82 12.60
CA PRO A 55 -12.45 6.16 12.01
C PRO A 55 -11.02 6.72 12.00
N GLN A 56 -10.18 6.32 12.95
CA GLN A 56 -8.78 6.79 13.01
C GLN A 56 -7.77 5.88 12.29
N ILE A 57 -8.25 4.78 11.68
CA ILE A 57 -7.39 3.83 10.95
C ILE A 57 -7.68 3.96 9.45
N PRO A 58 -6.66 4.09 8.59
CA PRO A 58 -6.86 4.16 7.15
C PRO A 58 -7.72 3.01 6.62
N ARG A 59 -8.63 3.32 5.70
CA ARG A 59 -9.44 2.31 5.02
C ARG A 59 -8.62 1.72 3.89
N LEU A 60 -8.55 0.39 3.81
CA LEU A 60 -8.07 -0.25 2.58
C LEU A 60 -9.09 -0.03 1.46
N ILE A 61 -8.61 0.46 0.31
CA ILE A 61 -9.38 0.57 -0.93
C ILE A 61 -9.19 -0.71 -1.73
N ASP A 62 -7.94 -1.03 -2.06
CA ASP A 62 -7.58 -2.21 -2.85
C ASP A 62 -6.15 -2.67 -2.53
N SER A 63 -5.80 -3.84 -3.06
CA SER A 63 -4.43 -4.30 -3.16
C SER A 63 -4.28 -5.09 -4.44
N PHE A 64 -3.22 -4.86 -5.20
CA PHE A 64 -3.04 -5.43 -6.53
C PHE A 64 -1.56 -5.73 -6.81
N ARG A 65 -1.34 -6.47 -7.89
CA ARG A 65 -0.02 -6.81 -8.41
C ARG A 65 0.12 -6.21 -9.80
N GLU A 66 1.28 -5.67 -10.12
CA GLU A 66 1.55 -5.06 -11.43
C GLU A 66 2.94 -5.45 -11.93
N GLY A 67 3.04 -5.81 -13.20
CA GLY A 67 4.28 -6.29 -13.82
C GLY A 67 4.64 -7.73 -13.42
N ASP A 68 5.83 -8.15 -13.86
CA ASP A 68 6.33 -9.52 -13.71
C ASP A 68 7.85 -9.55 -13.40
N GLY A 69 8.33 -10.67 -12.86
CA GLY A 69 9.74 -10.88 -12.55
C GLY A 69 10.33 -9.78 -11.66
N PRO A 70 11.51 -9.22 -11.97
CA PRO A 70 12.11 -8.11 -11.21
C PRO A 70 11.28 -6.82 -11.23
N SER A 71 10.44 -6.63 -12.27
CA SER A 71 9.56 -5.46 -12.38
C SER A 71 8.28 -5.59 -11.56
N LEU A 72 8.00 -6.78 -11.01
CA LEU A 72 6.82 -7.05 -10.21
C LEU A 72 6.76 -6.10 -9.01
N ARG A 73 5.59 -5.47 -8.89
CA ARG A 73 5.21 -4.66 -7.74
C ARG A 73 3.98 -5.25 -7.06
N LEU A 74 4.02 -5.27 -5.74
CA LEU A 74 2.84 -5.52 -4.92
C LEU A 74 2.43 -4.21 -4.28
N SER A 75 1.16 -3.83 -4.48
CA SER A 75 0.67 -2.51 -4.11
C SER A 75 -0.55 -2.61 -3.20
N VAL A 76 -0.59 -1.75 -2.19
CA VAL A 76 -1.68 -1.59 -1.22
C VAL A 76 -2.11 -0.14 -1.24
N ARG A 77 -3.39 0.11 -1.55
CA ARG A 77 -3.97 1.45 -1.62
C ARG A 77 -4.91 1.68 -0.46
N SER A 78 -4.71 2.78 0.26
CA SER A 78 -5.58 3.16 1.38
C SER A 78 -5.94 4.63 1.34
N SER A 79 -7.05 4.99 1.94
CA SER A 79 -7.44 6.39 2.16
C SER A 79 -7.59 6.69 3.64
N ARG A 80 -7.38 7.96 3.98
CA ARG A 80 -7.79 8.47 5.29
C ARG A 80 -9.32 8.34 5.38
N ARG A 81 -9.82 7.87 6.51
CA ARG A 81 -11.26 7.98 6.78
C ARG A 81 -11.56 9.43 7.14
N SER A 82 -12.61 9.97 6.56
CA SER A 82 -13.21 11.22 7.01
C SER A 82 -13.72 10.99 8.44
N SER A 83 -13.33 11.85 9.37
CA SER A 83 -14.08 12.00 10.61
C SER A 83 -15.46 12.54 10.23
N ALA A 84 -16.52 11.76 10.51
CA ALA A 84 -17.86 12.34 10.50
C ALA A 84 -17.84 13.58 11.41
N SER A 85 -18.22 14.72 10.85
CA SER A 85 -18.36 15.99 11.58
C SER A 85 -19.62 15.96 12.42
#